data_AF-A0A183FV71-F1
#
_entry.id   AF-A0A183FV71-F1
#
_cell.length_a   1.000
_cell.length_b   1.000
_cell.length_c   1.000
_cell.angle_alpha   90.00
_cell.angle_beta   90.00
_cell.angle_gamma   90.00
#
_symmetry.space_group_name_H-M   'P 1'
#
loop_
_entity.id
_entity.type
_entity.pdbx_description
1 polymer ?
#
loop_
_entity_poly.entity_id
_entity_poly.type
_entity_poly.pdbx_seq_one_letter_code
_entity_poly.pdbx_strand_id
1 'polypeptide(L)'
;LFGFEGNPRDSDIISAFESFPNTTFIWKYEDDSDENALSNHPNIYTMKWVPQIDLLGDKRLSLFVTHAGMNSVLEATQYGKPMVAVPLFADQFRNAINLQRRGVAVMISKPDLNKDTLTAALHKCLSDR
;
A
#
# COMPACT_ATOMS: atom_id res chain seq x y z
N LEU A 1 1.61 -0.10 -3.46
CA LEU A 1 2.95 0.06 -4.05
C LEU A 1 3.88 0.41 -2.91
N PHE A 2 4.56 -0.59 -2.34
CA PHE A 2 5.54 -0.41 -1.27
C PHE A 2 6.85 -1.00 -1.73
N GLY A 3 7.95 -0.36 -1.29
CA GLY A 3 9.30 -0.90 -1.26
C GLY A 3 10.00 -0.28 -0.06
N PHE A 4 10.46 -1.11 0.87
CA PHE A 4 11.46 -0.76 1.87
C PHE A 4 12.42 -1.95 1.93
N GLU A 5 13.69 -1.72 1.70
CA GLU A 5 14.72 -2.76 1.83
C GLU A 5 14.88 -3.16 3.30
N GLY A 6 14.86 -4.48 3.56
CA GLY A 6 15.52 -5.09 4.72
C GLY A 6 15.00 -4.68 6.10
N ASN A 7 13.71 -4.35 6.25
CA ASN A 7 13.14 -3.97 7.54
C ASN A 7 12.45 -5.17 8.21
N PRO A 8 12.60 -5.42 9.52
CA PRO A 8 11.84 -6.46 10.23
C PRO A 8 10.31 -6.34 10.10
N ARG A 9 9.79 -5.23 9.57
CA ARG A 9 8.36 -5.05 9.27
C ARG A 9 7.92 -5.63 7.92
N ASP A 10 8.83 -6.03 7.04
CA ASP A 10 8.46 -6.58 5.74
C ASP A 10 7.77 -7.94 5.94
N SER A 11 8.19 -8.73 6.93
CA SER A 11 7.52 -9.98 7.34
C SER A 11 6.08 -9.75 7.80
N ASP A 12 5.82 -8.66 8.53
CA ASP A 12 4.46 -8.28 8.95
C ASP A 12 3.58 -7.89 7.76
N ILE A 13 4.13 -7.14 6.80
CA ILE A 13 3.41 -6.74 5.58
C ILE A 13 3.10 -7.97 4.72
N ILE A 14 4.08 -8.85 4.52
CA ILE A 14 3.93 -10.12 3.80
C ILE A 14 2.85 -10.97 4.47
N SER A 15 2.94 -11.16 5.79
CA SER A 15 1.97 -11.93 6.56
C SER A 15 0.55 -11.36 6.50
N ALA A 16 0.43 -10.03 6.41
CA ALA A 16 -0.85 -9.38 6.19
C ALA A 16 -1.38 -9.68 4.79
N PHE A 17 -0.55 -9.56 3.75
CA PHE A 17 -0.95 -9.83 2.37
C PHE A 17 -1.35 -11.29 2.16
N GLU A 18 -0.62 -12.25 2.72
CA GLU A 18 -0.97 -13.68 2.66
C GLU A 18 -2.33 -14.00 3.28
N SER A 19 -2.83 -13.19 4.22
CA SER A 19 -4.16 -13.35 4.80
C SER A 19 -5.30 -13.04 3.80
N PHE A 20 -4.99 -12.51 2.62
CA PHE A 20 -5.94 -12.26 1.53
C PHE A 20 -5.64 -13.12 0.29
N PRO A 21 -5.91 -14.44 0.33
CA PRO A 21 -5.55 -15.36 -0.77
C PRO A 21 -6.26 -15.04 -2.10
N ASN A 22 -7.39 -14.33 -2.05
CA ASN A 22 -8.16 -13.91 -3.23
C ASN A 22 -7.81 -12.49 -3.72
N THR A 23 -6.78 -11.85 -3.14
CA THR A 23 -6.32 -10.51 -3.53
C THR A 23 -4.89 -10.59 -4.03
N THR A 24 -4.66 -10.02 -5.21
CA THR A 24 -3.32 -9.85 -5.76
C THR A 24 -2.72 -8.53 -5.30
N PHE A 25 -1.52 -8.57 -4.72
CA PHE A 25 -0.76 -7.40 -4.32
C PHE A 25 0.38 -7.16 -5.32
N ILE A 26 0.49 -5.92 -5.80
CA ILE A 26 1.63 -5.48 -6.60
C ILE A 26 2.57 -4.69 -5.70
N TRP A 27 3.75 -5.27 -5.47
CA TRP A 27 4.85 -4.70 -4.69
C TRP A 27 5.87 -4.10 -5.65
N LYS A 28 6.25 -2.83 -5.44
CA LYS A 28 7.30 -2.22 -6.25
C LYS A 28 8.50 -1.96 -5.39
N TYR A 29 9.59 -2.61 -5.75
CA TYR A 29 10.87 -2.57 -5.08
C TYR A 29 11.89 -1.84 -5.95
N GLU A 30 12.99 -1.41 -5.34
CA GLU A 30 14.12 -0.78 -6.03
C GLU A 30 15.35 -1.70 -6.08
N ASP A 31 15.50 -2.65 -5.15
CA ASP A 31 16.58 -3.64 -5.07
C ASP A 31 16.07 -5.09 -5.14
N ASP A 32 16.82 -5.92 -5.86
CA ASP A 32 16.60 -7.34 -6.16
C ASP A 32 16.54 -8.23 -4.90
N SER A 33 16.93 -7.70 -3.72
CA SER A 33 16.74 -8.35 -2.43
C SER A 33 15.28 -8.74 -2.17
N ASP A 34 14.34 -7.87 -2.55
CA ASP A 34 12.90 -8.09 -2.30
C ASP A 34 12.32 -9.16 -3.22
N GLU A 35 12.82 -9.25 -4.46
CA GLU A 35 12.35 -10.22 -5.46
C GLU A 35 12.55 -11.66 -4.99
N ASN A 36 13.75 -11.95 -4.46
CA ASN A 36 14.07 -13.28 -3.95
C ASN A 36 13.24 -13.62 -2.70
N ALA A 37 13.09 -12.66 -1.78
CA ALA A 37 12.34 -12.85 -0.55
C ALA A 37 10.84 -13.09 -0.80
N LEU A 38 10.27 -12.44 -1.81
CA LEU A 38 8.85 -12.47 -2.11
C LEU A 38 8.43 -13.59 -3.08
N SER A 39 9.39 -14.26 -3.72
CA SER A 39 9.15 -15.29 -4.75
C SER A 39 8.26 -16.47 -4.31
N ASN A 40 8.20 -16.77 -3.01
CA ASN A 40 7.40 -17.88 -2.46
C ASN A 40 5.98 -17.48 -2.04
N HIS A 41 5.56 -16.23 -2.27
CA HIS A 41 4.26 -15.71 -1.84
C HIS A 41 3.33 -15.54 -3.05
N PRO A 42 2.40 -16.49 -3.33
CA PRO A 42 1.72 -16.61 -4.61
C PRO A 42 0.76 -15.47 -4.96
N ASN A 43 0.38 -14.65 -3.98
CA ASN A 43 -0.50 -13.51 -4.16
C ASN A 43 0.25 -12.17 -4.12
N ILE A 44 1.58 -12.18 -4.05
CA ILE A 44 2.42 -10.98 -4.08
C ILE A 44 3.26 -11.00 -5.36
N TYR A 45 3.10 -9.98 -6.20
CA TYR A 45 3.83 -9.81 -7.45
C TYR A 45 4.77 -8.64 -7.31
N THR A 46 6.05 -8.88 -7.51
CA THR A 46 7.10 -7.87 -7.41
C THR A 46 7.37 -7.26 -8.78
N MET A 47 7.57 -5.94 -8.85
CA MET A 47 7.92 -5.23 -10.07
C MET A 47 8.92 -4.10 -9.78
N LYS A 48 10.06 -4.05 -10.49
CA LYS A 48 11.01 -2.92 -10.37
C LYS A 48 10.42 -1.60 -10.83
N TRP A 49 9.57 -1.66 -11.86
CA TRP A 49 8.92 -0.51 -12.46
C TRP A 49 7.46 -0.81 -12.74
N VAL A 50 6.60 0.17 -12.46
CA VAL A 50 5.16 0.09 -12.65
C VAL A 50 4.67 1.40 -13.26
N PRO A 51 3.84 1.37 -14.33
CA PRO A 51 3.15 2.56 -14.81
C PRO A 51 2.05 2.94 -13.81
N GLN A 52 2.40 3.68 -12.75
CA GLN A 52 1.52 3.95 -11.61
C GLN A 52 0.18 4.58 -12.02
N ILE A 53 0.20 5.55 -12.92
CA ILE A 53 -1.01 6.24 -13.41
C ILE A 53 -1.95 5.25 -14.11
N ASP A 54 -1.41 4.41 -15.00
CA ASP A 54 -2.20 3.41 -15.72
C ASP A 54 -2.78 2.37 -14.75
N LEU A 55 -2.00 1.95 -13.76
CA LEU A 55 -2.46 1.01 -12.73
C LEU A 55 -3.56 1.64 -11.85
N LEU A 56 -3.41 2.91 -11.47
CA LEU A 56 -4.44 3.66 -10.76
C LEU A 56 -5.69 3.87 -11.61
N GLY A 57 -5.56 3.96 -12.94
CA GLY A 57 -6.69 4.01 -13.88
C GLY A 57 -7.38 2.66 -14.10
N ASP A 58 -6.71 1.54 -13.80
CA ASP A 58 -7.28 0.20 -14.01
C ASP A 58 -8.42 -0.09 -13.02
N LYS A 59 -9.56 -0.58 -13.55
CA LYS A 59 -10.75 -0.91 -12.74
C LYS A 59 -10.51 -2.06 -11.77
N ARG A 60 -9.55 -2.94 -12.04
CA ARG A 60 -9.19 -4.07 -11.18
C ARG A 60 -8.41 -3.63 -9.95
N LEU A 61 -7.68 -2.51 -10.03
CA LEU A 61 -7.00 -1.96 -8.87
C LEU A 61 -8.03 -1.48 -7.86
N SER A 62 -8.08 -2.19 -6.72
CA SER A 62 -9.12 -1.99 -5.72
C SER A 62 -8.69 -1.06 -4.59
N LEU A 63 -7.38 -0.92 -4.36
CA LEU A 63 -6.81 -0.20 -3.22
C LEU A 63 -5.38 0.23 -3.55
N PHE A 64 -4.96 1.38 -3.02
CA PHE A 64 -3.59 1.85 -3.16
C PHE A 64 -2.93 2.10 -1.80
N VAL A 65 -1.91 1.31 -1.46
CA VAL A 65 -1.09 1.58 -0.28
C VAL A 65 0.08 2.49 -0.65
N THR A 66 0.25 3.58 0.11
CA THR A 66 1.16 4.69 -0.21
C THR A 66 1.75 5.33 1.04
N HIS A 67 2.90 5.99 0.91
CA HIS A 67 3.46 6.86 1.95
C HIS A 67 2.80 8.25 1.99
N ALA A 68 1.78 8.50 1.17
CA ALA A 68 1.06 9.78 1.08
C ALA A 68 1.90 10.97 0.55
N GLY A 69 2.83 10.72 -0.35
CA GLY A 69 3.45 11.78 -1.16
C GLY A 69 2.42 12.47 -2.06
N MET A 70 2.50 13.80 -2.19
CA MET A 70 1.46 14.61 -2.82
C MET A 70 1.07 14.13 -4.24
N ASN A 71 2.04 13.76 -5.08
CA ASN A 71 1.76 13.29 -6.44
C ASN A 71 0.92 12.00 -6.43
N SER A 72 1.35 10.99 -5.68
CA SER A 72 0.63 9.73 -5.50
C SER A 72 -0.78 9.94 -4.94
N VAL A 73 -0.94 10.89 -4.03
CA VAL A 73 -2.24 11.25 -3.45
C VAL A 73 -3.17 11.87 -4.50
N LEU A 74 -2.66 12.81 -5.30
CA LEU A 74 -3.44 13.45 -6.37
C LEU A 74 -3.88 12.43 -7.42
N GLU A 75 -2.98 11.58 -7.88
CA GLU A 75 -3.28 10.53 -8.86
C GLU A 75 -4.33 9.55 -8.33
N ALA A 76 -4.14 9.01 -7.12
CA ALA A 76 -5.08 8.05 -6.55
C ALA A 76 -6.46 8.67 -6.30
N THR A 77 -6.51 9.92 -5.87
CA THR A 77 -7.77 10.67 -5.68
C THR A 77 -8.46 10.93 -7.01
N GLN A 78 -7.72 11.28 -8.07
CA GLN A 78 -8.26 11.50 -9.41
C GLN A 78 -9.01 10.27 -9.94
N TYR A 79 -8.51 9.07 -9.65
CA TYR A 79 -9.14 7.81 -10.06
C TYR A 79 -10.08 7.21 -8.99
N GLY A 80 -10.35 7.95 -7.90
CA GLY A 80 -11.24 7.50 -6.83
C GLY A 80 -10.78 6.23 -6.12
N LYS A 81 -9.47 6.00 -6.03
CA LYS A 81 -8.92 4.80 -5.39
C LYS A 81 -8.82 4.99 -3.88
N PRO A 82 -9.43 4.11 -3.06
CA PRO A 82 -9.23 4.15 -1.62
C PRO A 82 -7.78 3.84 -1.28
N MET A 83 -7.29 4.44 -0.20
CA MET A 83 -5.89 4.35 0.18
C MET A 83 -5.67 3.82 1.60
N VAL A 84 -4.56 3.10 1.78
CA VAL A 84 -3.93 2.96 3.09
C VAL A 84 -2.69 3.83 3.08
N ALA A 85 -2.63 4.81 3.99
CA ALA A 85 -1.58 5.82 4.03
C ALA A 85 -0.63 5.55 5.20
N VAL A 86 0.65 5.33 4.89
CA VAL A 86 1.72 5.10 5.87
C VAL A 86 2.77 6.20 5.75
N PRO A 87 2.49 7.41 6.30
CA PRO A 87 3.42 8.54 6.19
C PRO A 87 4.72 8.26 6.92
N LEU A 88 5.83 8.74 6.35
CA LEU A 88 7.18 8.52 6.84
C LEU A 88 7.80 9.80 7.37
N PHE A 89 7.68 10.91 6.64
CA PHE A 89 8.29 12.19 7.01
C PHE A 89 7.58 13.42 6.41
N ALA A 90 7.85 14.58 7.00
CA ALA A 90 7.46 15.90 6.49
C ALA A 90 5.97 16.05 6.13
N ASP A 91 5.68 16.48 4.90
CA ASP A 91 4.34 16.81 4.40
C ASP A 91 3.42 15.59 4.29
N GLN A 92 3.99 14.38 4.21
CA GLN A 92 3.26 13.12 4.11
C GLN A 92 2.25 12.93 5.25
N PHE A 93 2.62 13.34 6.47
CA PHE A 93 1.71 13.28 7.62
C PHE A 93 0.48 14.17 7.42
N ARG A 94 0.69 15.40 6.94
CA ARG A 94 -0.41 16.34 6.66
C ARG A 94 -1.30 15.82 5.54
N ASN A 95 -0.71 15.23 4.51
CA ASN A 95 -1.46 14.63 3.40
C ASN A 95 -2.31 13.45 3.91
N ALA A 96 -1.72 12.53 4.67
CA ALA A 96 -2.43 11.38 5.24
C ALA A 96 -3.59 11.79 6.17
N ILE A 97 -3.38 12.77 7.05
CA ILE A 97 -4.44 13.33 7.93
C ILE A 97 -5.59 13.92 7.09
N ASN A 98 -5.27 14.68 6.05
CA ASN A 98 -6.29 15.26 5.18
C ASN A 98 -7.10 14.20 4.43
N LEU A 99 -6.45 13.13 3.96
CA LEU A 99 -7.12 12.01 3.31
C LEU A 99 -8.03 11.25 4.27
N GLN A 100 -7.54 10.97 5.48
CA GLN A 100 -8.34 10.31 6.52
C GLN A 100 -9.57 11.13 6.90
N ARG A 101 -9.43 12.45 7.07
CA ARG A 101 -10.55 13.37 7.35
C ARG A 101 -11.59 13.40 6.23
N ARG A 102 -11.19 13.15 4.99
CA ARG A 102 -12.06 13.09 3.81
C ARG A 102 -12.68 11.71 3.60
N GLY A 103 -12.34 10.72 4.42
CA GLY A 103 -12.85 9.35 4.29
C GLY A 103 -12.27 8.58 3.10
N VAL A 104 -11.18 9.07 2.48
CA VAL A 104 -10.58 8.42 1.30
C VAL A 104 -9.36 7.54 1.64
N ALA A 105 -8.89 7.59 2.89
CA ALA A 105 -7.80 6.75 3.35
C ALA A 105 -7.90 6.31 4.81
N VAL A 106 -7.32 5.15 5.12
CA VAL A 106 -6.96 4.74 6.48
C VAL A 106 -5.49 5.07 6.71
N MET A 107 -5.20 5.89 7.72
CA MET A 107 -3.82 6.23 8.09
C MET A 107 -3.30 5.22 9.12
N ILE A 108 -2.11 4.68 8.89
CA ILE A 108 -1.35 3.88 9.86
C ILE A 108 -0.02 4.59 10.08
N SER A 109 0.33 4.87 11.33
CA SER A 109 1.64 5.44 11.62
C SER A 109 2.74 4.41 11.32
N LYS A 110 3.94 4.84 10.91
CA LYS A 110 5.04 3.90 10.69
C LYS A 110 5.33 3.04 11.94
N PRO A 111 5.32 3.56 13.19
CA PRO A 111 5.43 2.74 14.40
C PRO A 111 4.37 1.67 14.56
N ASP A 112 3.13 1.95 14.16
CA ASP A 112 2.00 1.03 14.31
C ASP A 112 1.85 0.07 13.13
N LEU A 113 2.67 0.18 12.08
CA LEU A 113 2.63 -0.73 10.95
C LEU A 113 3.09 -2.13 11.38
N ASN A 114 2.15 -3.05 11.44
CA ASN A 114 2.34 -4.48 11.70
C ASN A 114 1.24 -5.27 10.97
N LYS A 115 1.27 -6.61 11.10
CA LYS A 115 0.31 -7.50 10.44
C LYS A 115 -1.14 -7.11 10.73
N ASP A 116 -1.48 -6.91 12.00
CA ASP A 116 -2.87 -6.76 12.44
C ASP A 116 -3.44 -5.41 12.01
N THR A 117 -2.67 -4.32 12.18
CA THR A 117 -3.10 -2.97 11.79
C THR A 117 -3.25 -2.85 10.28
N LEU A 118 -2.34 -3.45 9.51
CA LEU A 118 -2.43 -3.46 8.05
C LEU A 118 -3.60 -4.31 7.57
N THR A 119 -3.79 -5.50 8.14
CA THR A 119 -4.92 -6.39 7.79
C THR A 119 -6.26 -5.70 8.06
N ALA A 120 -6.41 -5.06 9.22
CA ALA A 120 -7.62 -4.30 9.56
C ALA A 120 -7.86 -3.12 8.60
N ALA A 121 -6.82 -2.38 8.24
CA ALA A 121 -6.92 -1.27 7.29
C ALA A 121 -7.29 -1.73 5.87
N LEU A 122 -6.69 -2.83 5.41
CA LEU A 122 -7.01 -3.45 4.13
C LEU A 122 -8.46 -3.93 4.09
N HIS A 123 -8.92 -4.65 5.12
CA HIS A 123 -10.32 -5.06 5.22
C HIS A 123 -11.26 -3.86 5.17
N LYS A 124 -11.02 -2.83 5.98
CA LYS A 124 -11.85 -1.63 5.99
C LYS A 124 -11.98 -1.00 4.60
N CYS A 125 -10.84 -0.77 3.94
CA CYS A 125 -10.84 -0.13 2.62
C CYS A 125 -11.42 -1.02 1.50
N LEU A 126 -11.31 -2.35 1.61
CA LEU A 126 -11.87 -3.28 0.62
C LEU A 126 -13.36 -3.59 0.86
N SER A 127 -13.86 -3.41 2.08
CA SER A 127 -15.26 -3.70 2.47
C SER A 127 -16.20 -2.51 2.29
N ASP A 128 -15.72 -1.28 2.37
CA ASP A 128 -16.51 -0.04 2.24
C ASP A 128 -16.94 0.25 0.77
N ARG A 129 -17.46 -0.76 0.07
CA ARG A 129 -17.98 -0.68 -1.31
C ARG A 129 -19.48 -0.47 -1.38
#